data_AF-A0A2S9G2N1-F1
#
_entry.id   AF-A0A2S9G2N1-F1
#
_cell.length_a   1.000
_cell.length_b   1.000
_cell.length_c   1.000
_cell.angle_alpha   90.00
_cell.angle_beta   90.00
_cell.angle_gamma   90.00
#
_symmetry.space_group_name_H-M   'P 1'
#
loop_
_entity.id
_entity.type
_entity.pdbx_description
1 polymer ?
#
loop_
_entity_poly.entity_id
_entity_poly.type
_entity_poly.pdbx_seq_one_letter_code
_entity_poly.pdbx_strand_id
1 'polypeptide(L)' 'MLATLTSAGVAQAEEVRVVDADGTPLTWDSQETCMADGPNVALANPEEDAQYPYFICRAGDDGLWYLFNSDTQG' A
#
# COMPACT_ATOMS: atom_id res chain seq x y z
N MET A 1 -9.73 16.69 39.41
CA MET A 1 -10.06 16.30 38.02
C MET A 1 -8.78 16.40 37.21
N LEU A 2 -8.09 15.28 36.94
CA LEU A 2 -7.02 15.24 35.95
C LEU A 2 -7.65 14.73 34.65
N ALA A 3 -7.83 15.63 33.69
CA ALA A 3 -8.22 15.25 32.34
C ALA A 3 -6.95 14.80 31.61
N THR A 4 -6.73 13.49 31.56
CA THR A 4 -5.78 12.90 30.60
C THR A 4 -6.40 13.02 29.22
N LEU A 5 -5.99 14.06 28.47
CA LEU A 5 -6.16 14.08 27.03
C LEU A 5 -5.29 12.96 26.47
N THR A 6 -5.86 11.76 26.37
CA THR A 6 -5.31 10.71 25.51
C THR A 6 -5.43 11.24 24.09
N SER A 7 -4.34 11.82 23.59
CA SER A 7 -4.13 12.00 22.16
C SER A 7 -4.34 10.63 21.53
N ALA A 8 -5.47 10.46 20.84
CA ALA A 8 -5.66 9.35 19.91
C ALA A 8 -4.53 9.48 18.88
N GLY A 9 -3.47 8.71 19.08
CA GLY A 9 -2.49 8.48 18.03
C GLY A 9 -3.26 7.80 16.91
N VAL A 10 -3.52 8.54 15.84
CA VAL A 10 -3.87 7.92 14.57
C VAL A 10 -2.67 7.04 14.21
N ALA A 11 -2.80 5.73 14.36
CA ALA A 11 -1.88 4.82 13.70
C ALA A 11 -2.06 5.10 12.20
N GLN A 12 -1.16 5.87 11.61
CA GLN A 12 -1.12 6.02 10.17
C GLN A 12 -0.74 4.64 9.64
N ALA A 13 -1.58 4.06 8.80
CA ALA A 13 -1.22 2.88 8.04
C ALA A 13 0.08 3.20 7.29
N GLU A 14 1.12 2.41 7.49
CA GLU A 14 2.36 2.60 6.76
C GLU A 14 2.18 1.91 5.41
N GLU A 15 2.48 2.61 4.32
CA GLU A 15 2.18 2.17 2.96
C GLU A 15 3.44 2.23 2.11
N VAL A 16 3.75 1.11 1.45
CA VAL A 16 4.88 0.99 0.54
C VAL A 16 4.35 0.90 -0.88
N ARG A 17 4.80 1.82 -1.75
CA ARG A 17 4.48 1.76 -3.17
C ARG A 17 5.26 0.63 -3.82
N VAL A 18 4.56 -0.24 -4.54
CA VAL A 18 5.19 -1.33 -5.27
C VAL A 18 5.84 -0.80 -6.56
N VAL A 19 7.09 -1.17 -6.77
CA VAL A 19 7.93 -0.75 -7.90
C VAL A 19 8.60 -1.97 -8.54
N ASP A 20 9.02 -1.85 -9.79
CA ASP A 20 9.86 -2.82 -10.47
C ASP A 20 11.33 -2.77 -9.98
N ALA A 21 12.18 -3.60 -10.60
CA ALA A 21 13.59 -3.70 -10.23
C ALA A 21 14.40 -2.41 -10.43
N ASP A 22 13.92 -1.51 -11.30
CA ASP A 22 14.55 -0.22 -11.59
C ASP A 22 13.98 0.90 -10.69
N GLY A 23 13.01 0.58 -9.82
CA GLY A 23 12.33 1.53 -8.94
C GLY A 23 11.17 2.26 -9.61
N THR A 24 10.73 1.81 -10.78
CA THR A 24 9.57 2.40 -11.48
C THR A 24 8.28 1.85 -10.90
N PRO A 25 7.29 2.68 -10.55
CA PRO A 25 6.00 2.20 -10.07
C PRO A 25 5.33 1.24 -11.05
N LEU A 26 4.80 0.13 -10.54
CA LEU A 26 3.91 -0.71 -11.33
C LEU A 26 2.58 0.00 -11.54
N THR A 27 2.03 -0.11 -12.75
CA THR A 27 0.82 0.59 -13.17
C THR A 27 -0.15 -0.32 -13.90
N TRP A 28 -1.44 -0.08 -13.70
CA TRP A 28 -2.53 -0.78 -14.37
C TRP A 28 -3.54 0.20 -14.98
N ASP A 29 -4.22 -0.22 -16.04
CA ASP A 29 -5.26 0.59 -16.70
C ASP A 29 -6.58 0.64 -15.91
N SER A 30 -6.78 -0.26 -14.93
CA SER A 30 -8.01 -0.32 -14.14
C SER A 30 -7.79 -0.79 -12.71
N GLN A 31 -8.69 -0.38 -11.81
CA GLN A 31 -8.71 -0.84 -10.42
C GLN A 31 -8.85 -2.36 -10.33
N GLU A 32 -9.71 -2.94 -11.17
CA GLU A 32 -10.00 -4.37 -11.15
C GLU A 32 -8.76 -5.20 -11.47
N THR A 33 -8.01 -4.81 -12.51
CA THR A 33 -6.76 -5.49 -12.88
C THR A 33 -5.70 -5.33 -11.78
N CYS A 34 -5.56 -4.13 -11.20
CA CYS A 34 -4.64 -3.91 -10.10
C CYS A 34 -4.97 -4.79 -8.88
N MET A 35 -6.25 -4.89 -8.50
CA MET A 35 -6.69 -5.70 -7.36
C MET A 35 -6.55 -7.21 -7.62
N ALA A 36 -6.73 -7.65 -8.87
CA ALA A 36 -6.55 -9.03 -9.26
C ALA A 36 -5.07 -9.45 -9.25
N ASP A 37 -4.18 -8.56 -9.69
CA ASP A 37 -2.75 -8.83 -9.77
C ASP A 37 -2.05 -8.65 -8.42
N GLY A 38 -2.50 -7.72 -7.57
CA GLY A 38 -1.88 -7.37 -6.28
C GLY A 38 -1.43 -8.58 -5.45
N PRO A 39 -2.30 -9.57 -5.16
CA PRO A 39 -1.92 -10.78 -4.41
C PRO A 39 -0.81 -11.63 -5.02
N ASN A 40 -0.49 -11.42 -6.29
CA ASN A 40 0.56 -12.14 -7.02
C ASN A 40 1.85 -11.31 -7.18
N VAL A 41 1.85 -10.07 -6.70
CA VAL A 41 2.99 -9.16 -6.78
C VAL A 41 3.60 -9.01 -5.38
N ALA A 42 4.85 -9.47 -5.24
CA ALA A 42 5.62 -9.33 -4.01
C ALA A 42 6.49 -8.07 -4.04
N LEU A 43 6.76 -7.49 -2.88
CA LEU A 43 7.81 -6.47 -2.73
C LEU A 43 9.19 -7.09 -3.00
N ALA A 44 10.09 -6.26 -3.55
CA ALA A 44 11.46 -6.70 -3.86
C ALA A 44 12.24 -7.13 -2.61
N ASN A 45 11.92 -6.54 -1.46
CA ASN A 45 12.48 -6.92 -0.17
C ASN A 45 11.53 -7.89 0.56
N PRO A 46 11.94 -9.14 0.82
CA PRO A 46 11.08 -10.14 1.47
C PRO A 46 10.75 -9.80 2.93
N GLU A 47 11.56 -9.00 3.62
CA GLU A 47 11.25 -8.54 4.98
C GLU A 47 10.09 -7.53 4.97
N GLU A 48 10.09 -6.61 3.99
CA GLU A 48 8.99 -5.66 3.78
C GLU A 48 7.74 -6.38 3.27
N ASP A 49 7.88 -7.35 2.37
CA ASP A 49 6.75 -8.15 1.87
C ASP A 49 5.98 -8.84 3.01
N ALA A 50 6.68 -9.35 4.02
CA ALA A 50 6.08 -9.94 5.21
C ALA A 50 5.47 -8.89 6.16
N GLN A 51 6.02 -7.68 6.20
CA GLN A 51 5.55 -6.59 7.05
C GLN A 51 4.28 -5.91 6.49
N TYR A 52 4.13 -5.89 5.17
CA TYR A 52 3.04 -5.20 4.47
C TYR A 52 2.19 -6.19 3.66
N PRO A 53 1.39 -7.06 4.30
CA PRO A 53 0.67 -8.14 3.62
C PRO A 53 -0.63 -7.71 2.94
N TYR A 54 -1.10 -6.47 3.16
CA TYR A 54 -2.38 -6.00 2.63
C TYR A 54 -2.18 -5.18 1.36
N PHE A 55 -2.93 -5.52 0.31
CA PHE A 55 -2.82 -4.88 -1.00
C PHE A 55 -3.90 -3.79 -1.15
N ILE A 56 -3.48 -2.63 -1.64
CA ILE A 56 -4.33 -1.46 -1.86
C ILE A 56 -4.03 -0.90 -3.24
N CYS A 57 -5.06 -0.72 -4.05
CA CYS A 57 -4.96 -0.07 -5.35
C CYS A 57 -5.51 1.36 -5.29
N ARG A 58 -4.73 2.33 -5.77
CA ARG A 58 -5.12 3.75 -5.82
C ARG A 58 -4.98 4.32 -7.22
N ALA A 59 -5.95 5.14 -7.62
CA ALA A 59 -5.88 5.91 -8.85
C ALA A 59 -4.86 7.05 -8.71
N GLY A 60 -4.04 7.26 -9.74
CA GLY A 60 -3.24 8.45 -9.92
C GLY A 60 -3.94 9.51 -10.78
N ASP A 61 -3.39 10.71 -10.78
CA ASP A 61 -3.90 11.85 -11.57
C ASP A 61 -3.67 11.70 -13.09
N ASP A 62 -2.89 10.69 -13.49
CA ASP A 62 -2.58 10.31 -14.87
C ASP A 62 -3.56 9.30 -15.46
N GLY A 63 -4.55 8.86 -14.68
CA GLY A 63 -5.55 7.86 -15.09
C GLY A 63 -5.07 6.41 -14.93
N LEU A 64 -3.89 6.20 -14.35
CA LEU A 64 -3.36 4.87 -14.04
C LEU A 64 -3.70 4.47 -12.60
N TRP A 65 -3.65 3.17 -12.35
CA TRP A 65 -3.79 2.58 -11.02
C TRP A 65 -2.44 2.09 -10.52
N TYR A 66 -2.19 2.28 -9.23
CA TYR A 66 -0.94 1.98 -8.56
C TYR A 66 -1.19 1.05 -7.38
N LEU A 67 -0.31 0.05 -7.23
CA LEU A 67 -0.34 -0.90 -6.12
C LEU A 67 0.50 -0.38 -4.95
N PHE A 68 -0.07 -0.49 -3.77
CA PHE A 68 0.56 -0.26 -2.49
C PHE A 68 0.35 -1.46 -1.60
N ASN A 69 1.35 -1.75 -0.78
CA ASN A 69 1.25 -2.71 0.30
C ASN A 69 1.16 -1.96 1.63
N SER A 70 0.35 -2.46 2.56
CA SER A 70 0.17 -1.86 3.88
C SER A 70 0.25 -2.91 4.99
N ASP A 71 0.61 -2.43 6.18
CA ASP A 71 0.66 -3.19 7.43
C ASP A 71 -0.72 -3.31 8.09
N THR A 72 -1.71 -2.58 7.56
CA THR A 72 -3.10 -2.62 8.02
C THR A 72 -4.06 -2.88 6.86
N GLN A 73 -5.16 -3.56 7.16
CA GLN A 73 -6.23 -3.77 6.21
C GLN A 73 -6.97 -2.45 6.01
N GLY A 74 -6.85 -1.87 4.81
CA GLY A 74 -7.50 -0.62 4.40
C GLY A 74 -9.02 -0.67 4.37
#